data_AF-A0A1X7TA53-F1
#
_entry.id   AF-A0A1X7TA53-F1
#
_cell.length_a   1.000
_cell.length_b   1.000
_cell.length_c   1.000
_cell.angle_alpha   90.00
_cell.angle_beta   90.00
_cell.angle_gamma   90.00
#
_symmetry.space_group_name_H-M   'P 1'
#
loop_
_entity.id
_entity.type
_entity.pdbx_description
1 polymer ?
#
loop_
_entity_poly.entity_id
_entity_poly.type
_entity_poly.pdbx_seq_one_letter_code
_entity_poly.pdbx_strand_id
1 'polypeptide(L)'
;MNELMSLETVHLDQHTQDLRRLYDKVEANIRGLDALGVKPEAYGALFTPILVKKLPAELRLNLARRVSSSEWNLTKIMEMLKEELEARERAVFAPISRGKTAPTHKGRASHSG
;
A
#
# COMPACT_ATOMS: atom_id res chain seq x y z
N MET A 1 -27.08 -10.29 -8.04
CA MET A 1 -26.57 -9.37 -6.99
C MET A 1 -25.81 -10.08 -5.88
N ASN A 2 -26.18 -11.31 -5.48
CA ASN A 2 -25.49 -12.04 -4.40
C ASN A 2 -24.10 -12.60 -4.76
N GLU A 3 -23.82 -12.88 -6.03
CA GLU A 3 -22.51 -13.41 -6.47
C GLU A 3 -21.36 -12.39 -6.42
N LEU A 4 -21.67 -11.08 -6.53
CA LEU A 4 -20.68 -10.01 -6.35
C LEU A 4 -20.25 -9.86 -4.88
N MET A 5 -21.13 -10.25 -3.96
CA MET A 5 -20.92 -10.17 -2.51
C MET A 5 -20.19 -11.39 -1.94
N SER A 6 -20.00 -12.45 -2.74
CA SER A 6 -19.27 -13.67 -2.36
C SER A 6 -17.89 -13.76 -3.03
N LEU A 7 -17.38 -12.66 -3.60
CA LEU A 7 -16.04 -12.63 -4.17
C LEU A 7 -15.02 -12.77 -3.05
N GLU A 8 -14.29 -13.88 -3.07
CA GLU A 8 -13.17 -14.14 -2.19
C GLU A 8 -12.14 -13.02 -2.39
N THR A 9 -11.74 -12.39 -1.28
CA THR A 9 -10.82 -11.25 -1.34
C THR A 9 -9.48 -11.75 -1.87
N VAL A 10 -9.05 -11.25 -3.03
CA VAL A 10 -7.73 -11.60 -3.57
C VAL A 10 -6.68 -10.94 -2.67
N HIS A 11 -6.18 -11.71 -1.69
CA HIS A 11 -5.14 -11.28 -0.78
C HIS A 11 -3.79 -11.31 -1.51
N LEU A 12 -3.46 -10.21 -2.21
CA LEU A 12 -2.07 -9.95 -2.61
C LEU A 12 -1.34 -9.30 -1.42
N ASP A 13 -1.39 -9.98 -0.27
CA ASP A 13 -0.77 -9.50 0.95
C ASP A 13 0.66 -10.01 0.97
N GLN A 14 1.61 -9.16 0.55
CA GLN A 14 3.02 -9.53 0.57
C GLN A 14 3.86 -8.39 1.15
N HIS A 15 4.12 -8.53 2.46
CA HIS A 15 5.20 -7.93 3.25
C HIS A 15 5.28 -6.40 3.31
N THR A 16 4.17 -5.72 3.66
CA THR A 16 4.14 -4.27 3.94
C THR A 16 5.25 -3.83 4.91
N GLN A 17 5.57 -4.64 5.93
CA GLN A 17 6.66 -4.34 6.87
C GLN A 17 8.05 -4.37 6.23
N ASP A 18 8.32 -5.28 5.29
CA ASP A 18 9.62 -5.34 4.62
C ASP A 18 9.77 -4.19 3.63
N LEU A 19 8.67 -3.80 2.97
CA LEU A 19 8.63 -2.60 2.14
C LEU A 19 8.88 -1.34 2.97
N ARG A 20 8.29 -1.24 4.17
CA ARG A 20 8.55 -0.15 5.14
C ARG A 20 10.02 -0.07 5.51
N ARG A 21 10.64 -1.20 5.88
CA ARG A 21 12.08 -1.26 6.19
C ARG A 21 12.96 -0.82 5.02
N LEU A 22 12.61 -1.23 3.80
CA LEU A 22 13.31 -0.78 2.59
C LEU A 22 13.18 0.73 2.41
N TYR A 23 11.96 1.26 2.50
CA TYR A 23 11.68 2.69 2.39
C TYR A 23 12.49 3.50 3.41
N ASP A 24 12.39 3.15 4.69
CA ASP A 24 13.04 3.88 5.78
C ASP A 24 14.57 3.91 5.60
N LYS A 25 15.16 2.78 5.14
CA LYS A 25 16.60 2.70 4.86
C LYS A 25 17.02 3.61 3.72
N VAL A 26 16.26 3.64 2.63
CA VAL A 26 16.56 4.50 1.49
C VAL A 26 16.36 5.97 1.86
N GLU A 27 15.29 6.29 2.58
CA GLU A 27 14.99 7.64 3.05
C GLU A 27 16.07 8.16 4.01
N ALA A 28 16.56 7.34 4.94
CA ALA A 28 17.67 7.67 5.83
C ALA A 28 18.96 7.97 5.05
N ASN A 29 19.27 7.17 4.02
CA ASN A 29 20.44 7.42 3.16
C ASN A 29 20.30 8.71 2.35
N ILE A 30 19.11 8.98 1.79
CA ILE A 30 18.82 10.23 1.08
C ILE A 30 19.02 11.43 2.00
N ARG A 31 18.48 11.39 3.23
CA ARG A 31 18.69 12.44 4.24
C ARG A 31 20.16 12.60 4.62
N GLY A 32 20.91 11.51 4.73
CA GLY A 32 22.35 11.54 4.99
C GLY A 32 23.14 12.21 3.86
N LEU A 33 22.79 11.92 2.60
CA LEU A 33 23.39 12.57 1.42
C LEU A 33 23.04 14.06 1.36
N ASP A 34 21.78 14.41 1.65
CA ASP A 34 21.33 15.80 1.69
C ASP A 34 22.06 16.61 2.77
N ALA A 35 22.27 16.02 3.96
CA ALA A 35 23.07 16.63 5.03
C ALA A 35 24.55 16.87 4.64
N LEU A 36 25.07 16.09 3.68
CA LEU A 36 26.41 16.29 3.09
C LEU A 36 26.40 17.27 1.89
N GLY A 37 25.25 17.88 1.58
CA GLY A 37 25.07 18.78 0.44
C GLY A 37 24.98 18.08 -0.91
N VAL A 38 24.81 16.75 -0.93
CA VAL A 38 24.69 15.96 -2.16
C VAL A 38 23.23 15.91 -2.58
N LYS A 39 22.92 16.58 -3.68
CA LYS A 39 21.55 16.65 -4.19
C LYS A 39 21.13 15.41 -4.99
N PRO A 40 19.82 15.07 -5.04
CA PRO A 40 19.31 13.93 -5.81
C PRO A 40 19.73 13.88 -7.27
N GLU A 41 20.04 15.00 -7.92
CA GLU A 41 20.50 15.03 -9.31
C GLU A 41 21.85 14.32 -9.49
N ALA A 42 22.69 14.29 -8.46
CA ALA A 42 24.02 13.69 -8.51
C ALA A 42 24.01 12.15 -8.47
N TYR A 43 22.97 11.55 -7.89
CA TYR A 43 22.90 10.10 -7.66
C TYR A 43 21.59 9.45 -8.14
N GLY A 44 20.54 10.23 -8.35
CA GLY A 44 19.19 9.76 -8.67
C GLY A 44 19.13 8.92 -9.92
N ALA A 45 19.89 9.25 -10.98
CA ALA A 45 19.95 8.47 -12.21
C ALA A 45 20.48 7.05 -11.99
N LEU A 46 21.40 6.85 -11.03
CA LEU A 46 21.94 5.54 -10.68
C LEU A 46 21.02 4.80 -9.69
N PHE A 47 20.51 5.50 -8.68
CA PHE A 47 19.73 4.87 -7.61
C PHE A 47 18.32 4.50 -8.04
N THR A 48 17.68 5.29 -8.89
CA THR A 48 16.31 5.05 -9.38
C THR A 48 16.14 3.64 -9.96
N PRO A 49 16.93 3.18 -10.96
CA PRO A 49 16.75 1.84 -11.51
C PRO A 49 17.06 0.73 -10.51
N ILE A 50 17.98 0.95 -9.56
CA ILE A 50 18.32 -0.02 -8.51
C ILE A 50 17.14 -0.18 -7.54
N LEU A 51 16.58 0.94 -7.06
CA LEU A 51 15.42 0.94 -6.18
C LEU A 51 14.24 0.25 -6.85
N VAL A 52 13.89 0.65 -8.07
CA VAL A 52 12.76 0.08 -8.81
C VAL A 52 12.93 -1.43 -8.99
N LYS A 53 14.14 -1.92 -9.31
CA LYS A 53 14.42 -3.36 -9.42
C LYS A 53 14.22 -4.16 -8.12
N LYS A 54 14.33 -3.51 -6.96
CA LYS A 54 14.11 -4.14 -5.65
C LYS A 54 12.63 -4.21 -5.25
N LEU A 55 11.75 -3.54 -6.00
CA LEU A 55 10.31 -3.54 -5.71
C LEU A 55 9.60 -4.76 -6.31
N PRO A 56 8.56 -5.27 -5.62
CA PRO A 56 7.60 -6.21 -6.18
C PRO A 56 7.05 -5.77 -7.54
N ALA A 57 6.74 -6.74 -8.41
CA ALA A 57 6.27 -6.47 -9.77
C ALA A 57 5.01 -5.59 -9.81
N GLU A 58 4.08 -5.81 -8.90
CA GLU A 58 2.85 -5.00 -8.77
C GLU A 58 3.17 -3.53 -8.50
N LEU A 59 4.08 -3.24 -7.56
CA LEU A 59 4.48 -1.88 -7.22
C LEU A 59 5.20 -1.19 -8.38
N ARG A 60 6.07 -1.92 -9.09
CA ARG A 60 6.70 -1.40 -10.32
C ARG A 60 5.67 -1.00 -11.35
N LEU A 61 4.65 -1.85 -11.57
CA LEU A 61 3.56 -1.57 -12.50
C LEU A 61 2.73 -0.36 -12.05
N ASN A 62 2.46 -0.25 -10.75
CA ASN A 62 1.70 0.87 -10.19
C ASN A 62 2.44 2.20 -10.34
N LEU A 63 3.75 2.21 -10.08
CA LEU A 63 4.63 3.36 -10.34
C LEU A 63 4.63 3.73 -11.84
N ALA A 64 4.83 2.75 -12.73
CA ALA A 64 4.85 2.99 -14.18
C ALA A 64 3.51 3.53 -14.73
N ARG A 65 2.39 3.24 -14.05
CA ARG A 65 1.07 3.76 -14.42
C ARG A 65 0.85 5.19 -13.94
N ARG A 66 1.35 5.53 -12.74
CA ARG A 66 1.05 6.81 -12.08
C ARG A 66 2.10 7.89 -12.37
N VAL A 67 3.32 7.50 -12.73
CA VAL A 67 4.45 8.43 -12.96
C VAL A 67 4.74 8.50 -14.45
N SER A 68 4.68 9.71 -15.00
CA SER A 68 5.04 9.97 -16.40
C SER A 68 6.56 9.82 -16.62
N SER A 69 6.99 9.58 -17.85
CA SER A 69 8.42 9.46 -18.17
C SER A 69 9.22 10.73 -17.81
N SER A 70 8.62 11.91 -17.90
CA SER A 70 9.24 13.19 -17.52
C SER A 70 9.42 13.37 -16.02
N GLU A 71 8.61 12.68 -15.21
CA GLU A 71 8.66 12.76 -13.74
C GLU A 71 9.36 11.53 -13.13
N TRP A 72 9.91 10.65 -13.96
CA TRP A 72 10.57 9.41 -13.52
C TRP A 72 11.92 9.69 -12.86
N ASN A 73 11.88 10.15 -11.61
CA ASN A 73 13.05 10.44 -10.79
C ASN A 73 12.90 9.86 -9.38
N LEU A 74 14.02 9.81 -8.65
CA LEU A 74 14.10 9.20 -7.34
C LEU A 74 13.13 9.85 -6.34
N THR A 75 13.05 11.17 -6.32
CA THR A 75 12.17 11.93 -5.43
C THR A 75 10.71 11.55 -5.65
N LYS A 76 10.26 11.54 -6.91
CA LYS A 76 8.89 11.18 -7.25
C LYS A 76 8.57 9.73 -6.90
N ILE A 77 9.49 8.82 -7.18
CA ILE A 77 9.32 7.41 -6.83
C ILE A 77 9.22 7.21 -5.31
N MET A 78 10.03 7.91 -4.52
CA MET A 78 9.97 7.85 -3.06
C MET A 78 8.66 8.43 -2.51
N GLU A 79 8.16 9.53 -3.05
CA GLU A 79 6.85 10.09 -2.69
C GLU A 79 5.73 9.07 -2.93
N MET A 80 5.71 8.46 -4.11
CA MET A 80 4.70 7.49 -4.51
C MET A 80 4.75 6.20 -3.69
N LEU A 81 5.95 5.73 -3.36
CA LEU A 81 6.15 4.59 -2.47
C LEU A 81 5.62 4.87 -1.07
N LYS A 82 5.81 6.09 -0.55
CA LYS A 82 5.29 6.49 0.75
C LYS A 82 3.77 6.43 0.78
N GLU A 83 3.10 7.02 -0.21
CA GLU A 83 1.63 7.02 -0.31
C GLU A 83 1.04 5.60 -0.36
N GLU A 84 1.64 4.74 -1.18
CA GLU A 84 1.24 3.35 -1.32
C GLU A 84 1.43 2.57 -0.01
N LEU A 85 2.57 2.80 0.66
CA LEU A 85 2.86 2.15 1.93
C LEU A 85 1.87 2.56 3.02
N GLU A 86 1.60 3.85 3.14
CA GLU A 86 0.58 4.36 4.08
C GLU A 86 -0.83 3.84 3.73
N ALA A 87 -1.15 3.68 2.44
CA ALA A 87 -2.42 3.10 2.02
C ALA A 87 -2.54 1.63 2.42
N ARG A 88 -1.47 0.83 2.21
CA ARG A 88 -1.42 -0.57 2.64
C ARG A 88 -1.57 -0.70 4.15
N GLU A 89 -0.89 0.14 4.92
CA GLU A 89 -1.00 0.14 6.37
C GLU A 89 -2.42 0.49 6.84
N ARG A 90 -3.04 1.53 6.26
CA ARG A 90 -4.44 1.85 6.56
C ARG A 90 -5.39 0.70 6.22
N ALA A 91 -5.15 -0.01 5.12
CA ALA A 91 -5.98 -1.14 4.70
C ALA A 91 -5.88 -2.32 5.68
N VAL A 92 -4.68 -2.57 6.25
CA VAL A 92 -4.48 -3.61 7.29
C VAL A 92 -5.24 -3.28 8.58
N PHE A 93 -5.34 -2.00 8.95
CA PHE A 93 -6.03 -1.56 10.18
C PHE A 93 -7.49 -1.14 9.99
N ALA A 94 -8.03 -1.16 8.76
CA ALA A 94 -9.41 -0.82 8.52
C ALA A 94 -10.31 -1.84 9.24
N PRO A 95 -11.13 -1.44 10.22
CA PRO A 95 -12.05 -2.37 10.86
C PRO A 95 -13.00 -2.85 9.77
N ILE A 96 -12.94 -4.14 9.44
CA ILE A 96 -14.05 -4.79 8.74
C ILE A 96 -15.23 -4.62 9.68
N SER A 97 -16.10 -3.65 9.41
CA SER A 97 -17.38 -3.47 10.08
C SER A 97 -18.28 -4.65 9.69
N ARG A 98 -17.95 -5.84 10.20
CA ARG A 98 -18.79 -7.03 10.13
C ARG A 98 -20.07 -6.68 10.86
N GLY A 99 -21.18 -6.80 10.13
CA GLY A 99 -22.47 -6.24 10.49
C GLY A 99 -22.89 -6.53 11.92
N LYS A 100 -23.44 -5.51 12.59
CA LYS A 100 -24.42 -5.72 13.65
C LYS A 100 -25.69 -6.28 13.00
N THR A 101 -25.77 -7.60 12.82
CA THR A 101 -27.07 -8.25 12.73
C THR A 101 -27.67 -8.23 14.13
N ALA A 102 -28.70 -7.40 14.33
CA ALA A 102 -29.55 -7.53 15.51
C ALA A 102 -30.24 -8.90 15.45
N PRO A 103 -30.32 -9.66 16.57
CA PRO A 103 -31.10 -10.87 16.60
C PRO A 103 -32.58 -10.49 16.69
N THR A 104 -33.32 -10.59 15.58
CA THR A 104 -34.78 -10.50 15.62
C THR A 104 -35.31 -11.79 16.25
N HIS A 105 -35.89 -11.62 17.43
CA HIS A 105 -36.34 -12.64 18.36
C HIS A 105 -37.24 -13.72 17.73
N LYS A 106 -36.89 -14.98 18.00
CA LYS A 106 -37.66 -16.18 17.66
C LYS A 106 -38.84 -16.34 18.63
N GLY A 107 -40.04 -16.57 18.09
CA GLY A 107 -41.08 -17.38 18.72
C GLY A 107 -42.02 -16.71 19.72
N ARG A 108 -43.31 -16.70 19.37
CA ARG A 108 -44.37 -17.09 20.32
C ARG A 108 -45.51 -17.76 19.55
N ALA A 109 -45.48 -19.10 19.56
CA ALA A 109 -46.66 -19.92 19.36
C ALA A 109 -47.39 -20.05 20.70
N SER A 110 -48.70 -19.79 20.72
CA SER A 110 -49.69 -20.26 21.69
C SER A 110 -51.03 -20.06 20.98
N HIS A 111 -51.57 -21.04 20.25
CA HIS A 111 -52.42 -22.14 20.72
C HIS A 111 -53.53 -21.72 21.72
N SER A 112 -54.76 -21.93 21.23
CA SER A 112 -55.93 -22.47 21.94
C SER A 112 -56.86 -21.52 22.70
N GLY A 113 -58.14 -21.59 22.34
CA GLY A 113 -59.28 -20.96 22.98
C GLY A 113 -60.42 -20.79 21.98
#